data_AF-A0A353C7Y1-F1
#
_entry.id   AF-A0A353C7Y1-F1
#
_cell.length_a   1.000
_cell.length_b   1.000
_cell.length_c   1.000
_cell.angle_alpha   90.00
_cell.angle_beta   90.00
_cell.angle_gamma   90.00
#
_symmetry.space_group_name_H-M   'P 1'
#
loop_
_entity.id
_entity.type
_entity.pdbx_description
1 polymer ?
#
loop_
_entity_poly.entity_id
_entity_poly.type
_entity_poly.pdbx_seq_one_letter_code
_entity_poly.pdbx_strand_id
1 'polypeptide(L)'
;MLRFSPTLVILLLCCVIIACSKNSTEVQEPPVTIADVAPSPESPTRVFSEDEIARRKDVETKMLRGEYLHDGAIALGHVGDVNSVPALLVVLEKHPPFNNGAMVCTTAHALAALKKITGADVGNTHEAWSSWWEEYKLDNSLPER
;
A
#
# COMPACT_ATOMS: atom_id res chain seq x y z
N MET A 1 -35.56 2.88 50.70
CA MET A 1 -35.98 1.64 50.01
C MET A 1 -35.74 1.88 48.52
N LEU A 2 -34.98 1.16 47.71
CA LEU A 2 -34.06 0.02 47.80
C LEU A 2 -33.01 0.31 46.70
N ARG A 3 -31.72 0.19 47.03
CA ARG A 3 -30.61 0.35 46.07
C ARG A 3 -30.34 -1.00 45.41
N PHE A 4 -30.23 -1.05 44.09
CA PHE A 4 -29.71 -2.21 43.35
C PHE A 4 -28.26 -1.93 42.94
N SER A 5 -27.36 -2.83 43.33
CA SER A 5 -25.93 -2.82 42.97
C SER A 5 -25.62 -4.00 42.05
N PRO A 6 -24.62 -3.89 41.15
CA PRO A 6 -24.39 -4.80 40.04
C PRO A 6 -23.25 -5.76 40.35
N THR A 7 -23.53 -7.04 40.55
CA THR A 7 -22.56 -8.14 40.42
C THR A 7 -23.33 -9.44 40.60
N LEU A 8 -22.90 -10.50 39.92
CA LEU A 8 -23.39 -11.88 40.06
C LEU A 8 -24.51 -12.27 39.09
N VAL A 9 -24.40 -13.51 38.59
CA VAL A 9 -25.24 -14.19 37.60
C VAL A 9 -25.00 -13.64 36.17
N ILE A 10 -24.25 -14.28 35.28
CA ILE A 10 -24.41 -15.66 34.79
C ILE A 10 -23.04 -16.20 34.36
N LEU A 11 -22.62 -17.24 35.07
CA LEU A 11 -21.47 -18.09 34.83
C LEU A 11 -22.08 -19.46 34.50
N LEU A 12 -22.31 -19.75 33.23
CA LEU A 12 -22.84 -21.01 32.62
C LEU A 12 -22.84 -20.73 31.10
N LEU A 13 -21.99 -21.28 30.22
CA LEU A 13 -21.75 -22.68 29.87
C LEU A 13 -20.49 -22.64 28.96
N CYS A 14 -19.31 -23.13 29.37
CA CYS A 14 -18.78 -24.48 29.08
C CYS A 14 -19.44 -25.25 27.91
N CYS A 15 -18.56 -25.84 27.07
CA CYS A 15 -18.81 -26.66 25.88
C CYS A 15 -19.17 -25.82 24.65
N VAL A 16 -18.25 -25.55 23.72
CA VAL A 16 -17.74 -26.54 22.76
C VAL A 16 -16.30 -26.18 22.33
N ILE A 17 -15.35 -26.99 22.77
CA ILE A 17 -14.01 -27.08 22.18
C ILE A 17 -14.16 -27.99 20.95
N ILE A 18 -14.24 -27.42 19.75
CA ILE A 18 -13.97 -28.18 18.52
C ILE A 18 -12.48 -28.07 18.26
N ALA A 19 -11.74 -29.05 18.77
CA ALA A 19 -10.41 -29.36 18.31
C ALA A 19 -10.53 -30.00 16.92
N CYS A 20 -10.41 -29.21 15.85
CA CYS A 20 -10.10 -29.75 14.53
C CYS A 20 -8.64 -30.19 14.52
N SER A 21 -8.45 -31.46 14.85
CA SER A 21 -7.19 -32.17 14.82
C SER A 21 -6.82 -32.51 13.37
N LYS A 22 -5.62 -32.05 12.97
CA LYS A 22 -4.66 -32.66 12.03
C LYS A 22 -5.09 -32.84 10.57
N ASN A 23 -4.30 -32.26 9.66
CA ASN A 23 -3.28 -33.04 8.95
C ASN A 23 -2.34 -32.10 8.17
N SER A 24 -1.27 -31.61 8.81
CA SER A 24 -0.16 -31.02 8.06
C SER A 24 0.64 -32.15 7.46
N THR A 25 0.35 -32.47 6.20
CA THR A 25 1.28 -33.20 5.35
C THR A 25 2.45 -32.26 5.09
N GLU A 26 3.50 -32.42 5.89
CA GLU A 26 4.79 -31.79 5.66
C GLU A 26 5.37 -32.41 4.38
N VAL A 27 5.08 -31.77 3.25
CA VAL A 27 5.78 -32.04 1.99
C VAL A 27 7.20 -31.52 2.19
N GLN A 28 8.12 -32.45 2.40
CA GLN A 28 9.55 -32.18 2.42
C GLN A 28 9.94 -31.75 0.99
N GLU A 29 9.95 -30.44 0.75
CA GLU A 29 10.49 -29.89 -0.48
C GLU A 29 11.99 -30.21 -0.55
N PRO A 30 12.52 -30.62 -1.72
CA PRO A 30 13.94 -30.87 -1.88
C PRO A 30 14.73 -29.61 -1.51
N PRO A 31 15.96 -29.75 -1.00
CA PRO A 31 16.82 -28.61 -0.72
C PRO A 31 17.00 -27.79 -2.00
N VAL A 32 16.34 -26.63 -2.05
CA VAL A 32 16.57 -25.64 -3.10
C VAL A 32 17.97 -25.11 -2.86
N THR A 33 18.90 -25.67 -3.61
CA THR A 33 20.25 -25.15 -3.73
C THR A 33 20.10 -23.73 -4.27
N ILE A 34 20.25 -22.72 -3.41
CA ILE A 34 20.34 -21.31 -3.80
C ILE A 34 21.69 -21.17 -4.49
N ALA A 35 21.77 -21.68 -5.72
CA ALA A 35 22.83 -21.34 -6.64
C ALA A 35 22.58 -19.89 -7.04
N ASP A 36 23.36 -18.99 -6.44
CA ASP A 36 23.81 -17.71 -7.00
C ASP A 36 22.99 -17.21 -8.19
N VAL A 37 21.74 -16.80 -7.95
CA VAL A 37 21.01 -15.96 -8.92
C VAL A 37 21.64 -14.59 -8.78
N ALA A 38 22.69 -14.38 -9.57
CA ALA A 38 23.32 -13.08 -9.73
C ALA A 38 22.21 -12.02 -9.91
N PRO A 39 22.28 -10.87 -9.20
CA PRO A 39 21.29 -9.81 -9.34
C PRO A 39 21.14 -9.49 -10.81
N SER A 40 19.93 -9.72 -11.32
CA SER A 40 19.61 -9.48 -12.73
C SER A 40 19.98 -8.04 -13.06
N PRO A 41 20.78 -7.80 -14.11
CA PRO A 41 21.29 -6.48 -14.43
C PRO A 41 20.12 -5.52 -14.61
N GLU A 42 20.24 -4.39 -13.91
CA GLU A 42 19.48 -3.14 -14.00
C GLU A 42 18.44 -3.15 -15.12
N SER A 43 17.17 -3.29 -14.76
CA SER A 43 16.07 -3.21 -15.72
C SER A 43 16.26 -1.95 -16.56
N PRO A 44 16.37 -2.08 -17.90
CA PRO A 44 16.60 -0.94 -18.77
C PRO A 44 15.58 0.14 -18.46
N THR A 45 16.06 1.37 -18.23
CA THR A 45 15.22 2.54 -17.94
C THR A 45 14.10 2.59 -18.98
N ARG A 46 12.88 2.27 -18.56
CA ARG A 46 11.73 2.21 -19.46
C ARG A 46 11.53 3.59 -20.07
N VAL A 47 11.70 3.70 -21.37
CA VAL A 47 11.35 4.90 -22.13
C VAL A 47 9.84 4.88 -22.34
N PHE A 48 9.15 5.88 -21.81
CA PHE A 48 7.70 6.05 -22.02
C PHE A 48 7.44 6.67 -23.39
N SER A 49 6.37 6.23 -24.07
CA SER A 49 5.93 6.90 -25.29
C SER A 49 5.34 8.27 -24.98
N GLU A 50 5.31 9.17 -25.97
CA GLU A 50 4.67 10.49 -25.83
C GLU A 50 3.19 10.36 -25.42
N ASP A 51 2.47 9.37 -25.97
CA ASP A 51 1.08 9.10 -25.61
C ASP A 51 0.92 8.64 -24.16
N GLU A 52 1.86 7.82 -23.65
CA GLU A 52 1.87 7.41 -22.25
C GLU A 52 2.13 8.60 -21.32
N ILE A 53 3.07 9.46 -21.69
CA ILE A 53 3.39 10.69 -20.93
C ILE A 53 2.17 11.63 -20.92
N ALA A 54 1.53 11.84 -22.07
CA ALA A 54 0.35 12.68 -22.18
C ALA A 54 -0.81 12.13 -21.34
N ARG A 55 -1.07 10.82 -21.43
CA ARG A 55 -2.12 10.16 -20.64
C ARG A 55 -1.84 10.23 -19.14
N ARG A 56 -0.59 10.04 -18.72
CA ARG A 56 -0.18 10.20 -17.32
C ARG A 56 -0.48 11.61 -16.82
N LYS A 57 -0.03 12.65 -17.56
CA LYS A 57 -0.23 14.05 -17.18
C LYS A 57 -1.70 14.45 -17.09
N ASP A 58 -2.55 13.93 -17.98
CA ASP A 58 -4.00 14.15 -17.91
C ASP A 58 -4.60 13.55 -16.63
N VAL A 59 -4.24 12.31 -16.30
CA VAL A 59 -4.69 11.64 -15.07
C VAL A 59 -4.20 12.39 -13.83
N GLU A 60 -2.93 12.76 -13.77
CA GLU A 60 -2.37 13.55 -12.66
C GLU A 60 -3.11 14.88 -12.48
N THR A 61 -3.37 15.59 -13.59
CA THR A 61 -4.07 16.88 -13.55
C THR A 61 -5.48 16.74 -12.95
N LYS A 62 -6.20 15.67 -13.30
CA LYS A 62 -7.53 15.38 -12.73
C LYS A 62 -7.42 15.03 -11.25
N MET A 63 -6.49 14.16 -10.89
CA MET A 63 -6.28 13.74 -9.50
C MET A 63 -5.88 14.89 -8.58
N LEU A 64 -5.01 15.79 -9.04
CA LEU A 64 -4.61 16.98 -8.28
C LEU A 64 -5.79 17.93 -8.01
N ARG A 65 -6.85 17.88 -8.81
CA ARG A 65 -8.11 18.61 -8.57
C ARG A 65 -9.07 17.85 -7.65
N GLY A 66 -8.73 16.62 -7.26
CA GLY A 66 -9.59 15.73 -6.48
C GLY A 66 -10.58 14.92 -7.34
N GLU A 67 -10.39 14.89 -8.65
CA GLU A 67 -11.22 14.12 -9.59
C GLU A 67 -10.54 12.80 -9.94
N TYR A 68 -11.33 11.80 -10.37
CA TYR A 68 -10.79 10.54 -10.91
C TYR A 68 -9.83 9.79 -9.95
N LEU A 69 -9.96 9.98 -8.64
CA LEU A 69 -9.01 9.48 -7.64
C LEU A 69 -8.90 7.94 -7.60
N HIS A 70 -10.03 7.25 -7.73
CA HIS A 70 -10.07 5.78 -7.69
C HIS A 70 -9.38 5.15 -8.90
N ASP A 71 -9.88 5.45 -10.09
CA ASP A 71 -9.37 4.86 -11.34
C ASP A 71 -8.02 5.47 -11.72
N GLY A 72 -7.78 6.73 -11.38
CA GLY A 72 -6.51 7.41 -11.58
C GLY A 72 -5.38 6.75 -10.79
N ALA A 73 -5.62 6.34 -9.54
CA ALA A 73 -4.61 5.62 -8.76
C ALA A 73 -4.18 4.31 -9.45
N ILE A 74 -5.13 3.54 -10.00
CA ILE A 74 -4.83 2.33 -10.79
C ILE A 74 -4.02 2.71 -12.04
N ALA A 75 -4.49 3.71 -12.78
CA ALA A 75 -3.88 4.13 -14.04
C ALA A 75 -2.42 4.56 -13.84
N LEU A 76 -2.14 5.38 -12.81
CA LEU A 76 -0.79 5.83 -12.49
C LEU A 76 0.09 4.66 -12.01
N GLY A 77 -0.46 3.72 -11.22
CA GLY A 77 0.24 2.49 -10.84
C GLY A 77 0.60 1.58 -12.02
N HIS A 78 -0.16 1.61 -13.12
CA HIS A 78 0.19 0.91 -14.35
C HIS A 78 1.27 1.63 -15.16
N VAL A 79 1.27 2.97 -15.15
CA VAL A 79 2.33 3.74 -15.81
C VAL A 79 3.67 3.49 -15.10
N GLY A 80 3.70 3.56 -13.76
CA GLY A 80 4.91 3.24 -13.00
C GLY A 80 5.92 4.39 -12.91
N ASP A 81 5.49 5.64 -13.13
CA ASP A 81 6.37 6.83 -13.10
C ASP A 81 6.37 7.47 -11.71
N VAL A 82 7.56 7.66 -11.13
CA VAL A 82 7.75 8.28 -9.81
C VAL A 82 7.21 9.71 -9.73
N ASN A 83 7.13 10.41 -10.87
CA ASN A 83 6.54 11.75 -10.92
C ASN A 83 5.04 11.78 -10.59
N SER A 84 4.37 10.62 -10.55
CA SER A 84 2.97 10.48 -10.17
C SER A 84 2.71 10.50 -8.66
N VAL A 85 3.75 10.46 -7.81
CA VAL A 85 3.61 10.44 -6.34
C VAL A 85 2.74 11.58 -5.81
N PRO A 86 2.91 12.86 -6.21
CA PRO A 86 2.08 13.95 -5.69
C PRO A 86 0.57 13.75 -5.92
N ALA A 87 0.17 13.24 -7.09
CA ALA A 87 -1.22 12.96 -7.40
C ALA A 87 -1.79 11.83 -6.54
N LEU A 88 -0.98 10.81 -6.24
CA LEU A 88 -1.36 9.70 -5.36
C LEU A 88 -1.48 10.14 -3.89
N LEU A 89 -0.68 11.11 -3.44
CA LEU A 89 -0.80 11.68 -2.09
C LEU A 89 -2.15 12.36 -1.87
N VAL A 90 -2.70 13.04 -2.89
CA VAL A 90 -4.05 13.62 -2.81
C VAL A 90 -5.12 12.57 -2.48
N VAL A 91 -4.94 11.33 -2.92
CA VAL A 91 -5.85 10.23 -2.56
C VAL A 91 -5.78 9.92 -1.08
N LEU A 92 -4.57 9.83 -0.50
CA LEU A 92 -4.40 9.53 0.92
C LEU A 92 -4.90 10.66 1.81
N GLU A 93 -4.75 11.90 1.37
CA GLU A 93 -5.29 13.08 2.06
C GLU A 93 -6.82 13.08 2.09
N LYS A 94 -7.47 12.85 0.93
CA LYS A 94 -8.94 12.89 0.80
C LYS A 94 -9.63 11.62 1.29
N HIS A 95 -8.94 10.49 1.23
CA HIS A 95 -9.44 9.17 1.63
C HIS A 95 -8.44 8.50 2.58
N PRO A 96 -8.25 9.02 3.80
CA PRO A 96 -7.35 8.40 4.76
C PRO A 96 -7.88 7.02 5.18
N PRO A 97 -6.99 6.08 5.55
CA PRO A 97 -7.42 4.83 6.18
C PRO A 97 -8.15 5.12 7.50
N PHE A 98 -9.05 4.22 7.88
CA PHE A 98 -9.74 4.27 9.16
C PHE A 98 -8.77 3.90 10.30
N ASN A 99 -9.02 4.37 11.51
CA ASN A 99 -8.19 4.11 12.71
C ASN A 99 -8.03 2.63 13.05
N ASN A 100 -8.94 1.77 12.59
CA ASN A 100 -8.86 0.32 12.76
C ASN A 100 -8.05 -0.38 11.65
N GLY A 101 -7.38 0.37 10.79
CA GLY A 101 -6.60 -0.13 9.66
C GLY A 101 -7.44 -0.52 8.44
N ALA A 102 -8.78 -0.45 8.51
CA ALA A 102 -9.61 -0.62 7.33
C ALA A 102 -9.37 0.53 6.35
N MET A 103 -9.50 0.25 5.06
CA MET A 103 -9.31 1.26 4.02
C MET A 103 -10.30 1.01 2.89
N VAL A 104 -10.77 2.09 2.27
CA VAL A 104 -11.61 1.99 1.05
C VAL A 104 -10.73 1.61 -0.14
N CYS A 105 -11.34 1.08 -1.20
CA CYS A 105 -10.63 0.67 -2.41
C CYS A 105 -9.75 1.79 -2.97
N THR A 106 -10.23 3.03 -2.98
CA THR A 106 -9.48 4.20 -3.44
C THR A 106 -8.13 4.34 -2.72
N THR A 107 -8.12 4.27 -1.39
CA THR A 107 -6.91 4.33 -0.56
C THR A 107 -6.00 3.13 -0.83
N ALA A 108 -6.57 1.93 -0.90
CA ALA A 108 -5.81 0.70 -1.16
C ALA A 108 -5.09 0.75 -2.52
N HIS A 109 -5.76 1.28 -3.55
CA HIS A 109 -5.19 1.42 -4.89
C HIS A 109 -4.06 2.45 -4.92
N ALA A 110 -4.22 3.57 -4.22
CA ALA A 110 -3.15 4.56 -4.11
C ALA A 110 -1.93 4.02 -3.38
N LEU A 111 -2.11 3.32 -2.26
CA LEU A 111 -1.01 2.68 -1.53
C LEU A 111 -0.30 1.62 -2.38
N ALA A 112 -1.05 0.78 -3.10
CA ALA A 112 -0.47 -0.21 -3.99
C ALA A 112 0.34 0.45 -5.13
N ALA A 113 -0.17 1.53 -5.73
CA ALA A 113 0.54 2.29 -6.74
C ALA A 113 1.81 2.93 -6.20
N LEU A 114 1.75 3.58 -5.03
CA LEU A 114 2.91 4.18 -4.37
C LEU A 114 4.02 3.15 -4.12
N LYS A 115 3.70 2.00 -3.52
CA LYS A 115 4.67 0.92 -3.28
C LYS A 115 5.28 0.40 -4.57
N LYS A 116 4.45 0.21 -5.60
CA LYS A 116 4.91 -0.30 -6.90
C LYS A 116 5.82 0.68 -7.63
N ILE A 117 5.47 1.96 -7.64
CA ILE A 117 6.18 3.02 -8.36
C ILE A 117 7.54 3.32 -7.69
N THR A 118 7.55 3.34 -6.36
CA THR A 118 8.71 3.83 -5.59
C THR A 118 9.61 2.71 -5.07
N GLY A 119 9.08 1.49 -4.97
CA GLY A 119 9.74 0.39 -4.26
C GLY A 119 9.77 0.56 -2.73
N ALA A 120 9.21 1.65 -2.19
CA ALA A 120 9.19 1.95 -0.77
C ALA A 120 7.94 1.37 -0.07
N ASP A 121 8.07 1.06 1.22
CA ASP A 121 6.95 0.72 2.09
C ASP A 121 7.07 1.49 3.42
N VAL A 122 6.51 2.69 3.46
CA VAL A 122 6.60 3.61 4.61
C VAL A 122 5.32 3.69 5.44
N GLY A 123 4.40 2.74 5.24
CA GLY A 123 3.12 2.68 5.95
C GLY A 123 1.91 3.07 5.09
N ASN A 124 0.82 3.47 5.75
CA ASN A 124 -0.49 3.68 5.12
C ASN A 124 -1.08 5.08 5.29
N THR A 125 -0.36 6.02 5.90
CA THR A 125 -0.85 7.38 6.15
C THR A 125 -0.32 8.38 5.13
N HIS A 126 -1.07 9.48 4.95
CA HIS A 126 -0.64 10.58 4.10
C HIS A 126 0.67 11.22 4.61
N GLU A 127 0.81 11.37 5.92
CA GLU A 127 1.96 12.03 6.56
C GLU A 127 3.26 11.25 6.33
N ALA A 128 3.21 9.91 6.45
CA ALA A 128 4.38 9.06 6.26
C ALA A 128 4.87 9.13 4.80
N TRP A 129 3.94 9.00 3.84
CA TRP A 129 4.26 9.09 2.42
C TRP A 129 4.69 10.50 1.98
N SER A 130 4.11 11.55 2.56
CA SER A 130 4.53 12.93 2.30
C SER A 130 5.95 13.20 2.80
N SER A 131 6.27 12.73 4.00
CA SER A 131 7.62 12.87 4.58
C SER A 131 8.66 12.16 3.72
N TRP A 132 8.37 10.91 3.33
CA TRP A 132 9.22 10.14 2.42
C TRP A 132 9.41 10.86 1.07
N TRP A 133 8.37 11.48 0.52
CA TRP A 133 8.48 12.18 -0.76
C TRP A 133 9.38 13.41 -0.69
N GLU A 134 9.32 14.17 0.40
CA GLU A 134 10.23 15.30 0.61
C GLU A 134 11.68 14.86 0.73
N GLU A 135 11.95 13.77 1.46
CA GLU A 135 13.29 13.16 1.57
C GLU A 135 13.78 12.65 0.21
N TYR A 136 12.93 11.91 -0.52
CA TYR A 136 13.25 11.41 -1.86
C TYR A 136 13.65 12.56 -2.80
N LYS A 137 12.90 13.66 -2.80
CA LYS A 137 13.25 14.83 -3.62
C LYS A 137 14.61 15.41 -3.22
N LEU A 138 14.91 15.49 -1.92
CA LEU A 138 16.19 16.01 -1.45
C LEU A 138 17.35 15.15 -1.97
N ASP A 139 17.25 13.82 -1.82
CA ASP A 139 18.29 12.88 -2.25
C ASP A 139 18.48 12.86 -3.77
N ASN A 140 17.40 13.04 -4.53
CA ASN A 140 17.43 13.01 -6.00
C ASN A 140 17.62 14.39 -6.65
N SER A 141 17.63 15.48 -5.87
CA SER A 141 17.86 16.84 -6.38
C SER A 141 19.29 17.34 -6.18
N LEU A 142 20.12 16.61 -5.43
CA LEU A 142 21.53 16.93 -5.25
C LEU A 142 22.35 16.31 -6.40
N PRO A 143 23.08 17.10 -7.21
CA PRO A 143 24.16 16.53 -8.01
C PRO A 143 25.21 15.94 -7.04
N GLU A 144 25.72 14.75 -7.35
CA GLU A 144 26.82 14.09 -6.63
C GLU A 144 27.91 15.12 -6.31
N ARG A 145 28.22 15.30 -5.01
CA ARG A 145 29.34 16.14 -4.57
C ARG A 145 30.67 15.41 -4.73
#